data_AF-A0A644Z836-F1
#
_entry.id   AF-A0A644Z836-F1
#
_cell.length_a   1.000
_cell.length_b   1.000
_cell.length_c   1.000
_cell.angle_alpha   90.00
_cell.angle_beta   90.00
_cell.angle_gamma   90.00
#
_symmetry.space_group_name_H-M   'P 1'
#
loop_
_entity.id
_entity.type
_entity.pdbx_description
1 polymer ?
#
loop_
_entity_poly.entity_id
_entity_poly.type
_entity_poly.pdbx_seq_one_letter_code
_entity_poly.pdbx_strand_id
1 'polypeptide(L)'
;MTKIPKIIHYCWFGGAPIPEKDKSCIESWRKFCPDYEIIEWNESNYDIAKNRYMKEAYDVKKWGFVPDFARLDIVYTHGGIYLDTDVEIIRNMDPLLEDEAFMGFEDGKFVALGLGFGAAKGNPHIKAMRDVYEDVSFINPDGSFNTLPSPHYTTDYLLGKGLKQNDTHQQIEGISIYPKAYFCPRDYYTGAMSLTENSYTIHHYNASWLSDKEKQNYERKLRLIERYGKTLGTGMHYVLSLPDILKRNDLGGLIKKGLGKFRK
;
A
#
# COMPACT_ATOMS: atom_id res chain seq x y z
N MET A 1 -18.70 -2.26 23.37
CA MET A 1 -17.49 -2.91 22.80
C MET A 1 -17.30 -2.34 21.42
N THR A 2 -16.08 -1.93 21.06
CA THR A 2 -15.78 -1.46 19.70
C THR A 2 -15.93 -2.62 18.70
N LYS A 3 -16.27 -2.33 17.44
CA LYS A 3 -16.38 -3.36 16.41
C LYS A 3 -15.02 -3.84 15.94
N ILE A 4 -14.05 -2.92 15.87
CA ILE A 4 -12.66 -3.19 15.51
C ILE A 4 -11.84 -3.40 16.80
N PRO A 5 -11.14 -4.55 16.95
CA PRO A 5 -10.22 -4.79 18.06
C PRO A 5 -9.07 -3.78 18.13
N LYS A 6 -8.60 -3.48 19.33
CA LYS A 6 -7.41 -2.63 19.57
C LYS A 6 -6.10 -3.39 19.34
N ILE A 7 -5.89 -3.80 18.08
CA ILE A 7 -4.69 -4.53 17.64
C ILE A 7 -4.14 -3.80 16.41
N ILE A 8 -2.84 -3.56 16.38
CA ILE A 8 -2.10 -3.05 15.22
C ILE A 8 -1.24 -4.18 14.68
N HIS A 9 -1.41 -4.47 13.39
CA HIS A 9 -0.65 -5.46 12.65
C HIS A 9 0.28 -4.76 11.67
N TYR A 10 1.47 -5.33 11.48
CA TYR A 10 2.36 -4.96 10.39
C TYR A 10 3.13 -6.19 9.90
N CYS A 11 3.64 -6.13 8.67
CA CYS A 11 4.45 -7.20 8.09
C CYS A 11 5.91 -6.77 7.98
N TRP A 12 6.83 -7.68 8.31
CA TRP A 12 8.26 -7.49 8.10
C TRP A 12 8.94 -8.78 7.66
N PHE A 13 8.86 -9.05 6.36
CA PHE A 13 9.44 -10.24 5.73
C PHE A 13 10.85 -9.98 5.17
N GLY A 14 11.64 -11.04 5.05
CA GLY A 14 12.98 -11.07 4.46
C GLY A 14 14.12 -11.03 5.47
N GLY A 15 13.82 -10.97 6.78
CA GLY A 15 14.80 -11.07 7.87
C GLY A 15 15.81 -9.92 7.99
N ALA A 16 15.70 -8.88 7.16
CA ALA A 16 16.54 -7.68 7.28
C ALA A 16 16.18 -6.91 8.57
N PRO A 17 17.10 -6.14 9.17
CA PRO A 17 16.73 -5.26 10.28
C PRO A 17 15.81 -4.13 9.80
N ILE A 18 14.80 -3.77 10.61
CA ILE A 18 13.93 -2.62 10.36
C ILE A 18 14.80 -1.34 10.36
N PRO A 19 14.75 -0.50 9.31
CA PRO A 19 15.45 0.78 9.29
C PRO A 19 14.98 1.73 10.38
N GLU A 20 15.87 2.60 10.87
CA GLU A 20 15.57 3.49 12.00
C GLU A 20 14.37 4.41 11.75
N LYS A 21 14.22 4.92 10.53
CA LYS A 21 13.07 5.73 10.12
C LYS A 21 11.73 4.99 10.19
N ASP A 22 11.72 3.68 9.92
CA ASP A 22 10.52 2.85 9.99
C ASP A 22 10.24 2.47 11.46
N LYS A 23 11.29 2.30 12.29
CA LYS A 23 11.11 2.14 13.75
C LYS A 23 10.48 3.37 14.39
N SER A 24 10.88 4.58 14.00
CA SER A 24 10.26 5.82 14.51
C SER A 24 8.76 5.88 14.20
N CYS A 25 8.33 5.32 13.04
CA CYS A 25 6.92 5.17 12.72
C CYS A 25 6.25 4.18 13.70
N ILE A 26 6.84 3.01 13.94
CA ILE A 26 6.32 2.02 14.90
C ILE A 26 6.24 2.58 16.34
N GLU A 27 7.21 3.38 16.76
CA GLU A 27 7.21 4.05 18.06
C GLU A 27 6.05 5.04 18.19
N SER A 28 5.70 5.75 17.11
CA SER A 28 4.53 6.63 17.10
C SER A 28 3.24 5.87 17.41
N TRP A 29 3.13 4.61 16.97
CA TRP A 29 1.95 3.78 17.24
C TRP A 29 1.79 3.55 18.73
N ARG A 30 2.88 3.21 19.43
CA ARG A 30 2.89 3.03 20.89
C ARG A 30 2.57 4.32 21.64
N LYS A 31 3.03 5.45 21.12
CA LYS A 31 2.80 6.77 21.71
C LYS A 31 1.32 7.18 21.66
N PHE A 32 0.66 6.99 20.51
CA PHE A 32 -0.71 7.46 20.29
C PHE A 32 -1.78 6.39 20.58
N CYS A 33 -1.39 5.12 20.60
CA CYS A 33 -2.25 3.96 20.86
C CYS A 33 -1.62 3.06 21.95
N PRO A 34 -1.41 3.57 23.18
CA PRO A 34 -0.62 2.89 24.21
C PRO A 34 -1.26 1.60 24.76
N ASP A 35 -2.58 1.46 24.59
CA ASP A 35 -3.36 0.31 25.02
C ASP A 35 -3.61 -0.72 23.90
N TYR A 36 -3.03 -0.52 22.71
CA TYR A 36 -3.16 -1.45 21.59
C TYR A 36 -2.09 -2.53 21.64
N GLU A 37 -2.48 -3.76 21.34
CA GLU A 37 -1.51 -4.83 21.04
C GLU A 37 -0.86 -4.53 19.69
N ILE A 38 0.46 -4.71 19.56
CA ILE A 38 1.17 -4.54 18.28
C ILE A 38 1.84 -5.86 17.92
N ILE A 39 1.47 -6.41 16.77
CA ILE A 39 1.92 -7.72 16.28
C ILE A 39 2.69 -7.55 14.98
N GLU A 40 3.96 -7.98 15.01
CA GLU A 40 4.76 -8.18 13.81
C GLU A 40 4.43 -9.53 13.17
N TRP A 41 4.20 -9.54 11.87
CA TRP A 41 4.07 -10.76 11.07
C TRP A 41 5.29 -10.96 10.19
N ASN A 42 5.92 -12.13 10.30
CA ASN A 42 7.11 -12.52 9.57
C ASN A 42 7.12 -14.04 9.33
N GLU A 43 8.22 -14.60 8.82
CA GLU A 43 8.36 -16.03 8.48
C GLU A 43 8.14 -16.97 9.68
N SER A 44 8.32 -16.49 10.92
CA SER A 44 8.22 -17.33 12.12
C SER A 44 6.79 -17.58 12.60
N ASN A 45 5.85 -16.71 12.21
CA ASN A 45 4.47 -16.74 12.70
C ASN A 45 3.41 -16.63 11.60
N TYR A 46 3.82 -16.54 10.33
CA TYR A 46 2.91 -16.41 9.20
C TYR A 46 3.27 -17.37 8.06
N ASP A 47 2.27 -18.13 7.58
CA ASP A 47 2.45 -19.01 6.43
C ASP A 47 2.39 -18.23 5.11
N ILE A 48 3.56 -18.01 4.51
CA ILE A 48 3.73 -17.32 3.22
C ILE A 48 3.32 -18.22 2.05
N ALA A 49 3.26 -19.55 2.23
CA ALA A 49 2.87 -20.46 1.17
C ALA A 49 1.35 -20.54 0.97
N LYS A 50 0.55 -19.97 1.88
CA LYS A 50 -0.92 -20.07 1.84
C LYS A 50 -1.59 -19.38 0.65
N ASN A 51 -0.90 -18.49 -0.04
CA ASN A 51 -1.39 -17.85 -1.26
C ASN A 51 -0.28 -17.77 -2.30
N ARG A 52 -0.64 -18.09 -3.55
CA ARG A 52 0.31 -18.17 -4.67
C ARG A 52 0.94 -16.82 -5.00
N TYR A 53 0.16 -15.75 -5.13
CA TYR A 53 0.67 -14.40 -5.44
C TYR A 53 1.72 -13.97 -4.40
N MET A 54 1.37 -14.12 -3.12
CA MET A 54 2.25 -13.77 -2.02
C MET A 54 3.54 -14.59 -2.03
N LYS A 55 3.43 -15.91 -2.20
CA LYS A 55 4.58 -16.82 -2.25
C LYS A 55 5.51 -16.48 -3.42
N GLU A 56 4.94 -16.26 -4.62
CA GLU A 56 5.71 -15.90 -5.81
C GLU A 56 6.45 -14.57 -5.61
N ALA A 57 5.80 -13.55 -5.02
CA ALA A 57 6.43 -12.27 -4.69
C ALA A 57 7.57 -12.43 -3.67
N TYR A 58 7.38 -13.29 -2.67
CA TYR A 58 8.37 -13.60 -1.66
C TYR A 58 9.61 -14.31 -2.26
N ASP A 59 9.39 -15.35 -3.07
CA ASP A 59 10.47 -16.15 -3.68
C ASP A 59 11.40 -15.29 -4.55
N VAL A 60 10.84 -14.30 -5.27
CA VAL A 60 11.61 -13.34 -6.09
C VAL A 60 12.00 -12.07 -5.34
N LYS A 61 11.83 -12.06 -4.01
CA LYS A 61 12.26 -10.98 -3.08
C LYS A 61 11.65 -9.62 -3.39
N LYS A 62 10.42 -9.60 -3.91
CA LYS A 62 9.63 -8.38 -4.14
C LYS A 62 8.83 -8.04 -2.89
N TRP A 63 9.55 -7.70 -1.82
CA TRP A 63 9.03 -7.55 -0.46
C TRP A 63 7.82 -6.61 -0.36
N GLY A 64 7.80 -5.50 -1.09
CA GLY A 64 6.67 -4.55 -1.07
C GLY A 64 5.33 -5.12 -1.53
N PHE A 65 5.33 -6.25 -2.25
CA PHE A 65 4.12 -6.91 -2.74
C PHE A 65 3.68 -8.08 -1.85
N VAL A 66 4.55 -8.58 -0.97
CA VAL A 66 4.22 -9.71 -0.07
C VAL A 66 3.05 -9.34 0.86
N PRO A 67 3.03 -8.14 1.50
CA PRO A 67 1.93 -7.78 2.39
C PRO A 67 0.61 -7.49 1.70
N ASP A 68 0.55 -7.38 0.37
CA ASP A 68 -0.68 -7.01 -0.35
C ASP A 68 -1.84 -8.00 -0.08
N PHE A 69 -1.54 -9.29 -0.15
CA PHE A 69 -2.48 -10.32 0.31
C PHE A 69 -2.45 -10.45 1.84
N ALA A 70 -1.26 -10.42 2.45
CA ALA A 70 -1.13 -10.77 3.86
C ALA A 70 -1.92 -9.85 4.79
N ARG A 71 -1.87 -8.54 4.53
CA ARG A 71 -2.57 -7.53 5.33
C ARG A 71 -4.07 -7.77 5.38
N LEU A 72 -4.65 -8.18 4.25
CA LEU A 72 -6.07 -8.48 4.14
C LEU A 72 -6.43 -9.76 4.89
N ASP A 73 -5.64 -10.81 4.74
CA ASP A 73 -5.91 -12.07 5.43
C ASP A 73 -5.75 -11.98 6.95
N ILE A 74 -4.74 -11.24 7.42
CA ILE A 74 -4.51 -10.95 8.84
C ILE A 74 -5.72 -10.22 9.42
N VAL A 75 -6.11 -9.08 8.83
CA VAL A 75 -7.23 -8.28 9.34
C VAL A 75 -8.56 -9.04 9.22
N TYR A 76 -8.75 -9.85 8.18
CA TYR A 76 -9.93 -10.71 8.09
C TYR A 76 -9.99 -11.72 9.25
N THR A 77 -8.88 -12.35 9.58
CA THR A 77 -8.81 -13.43 10.57
C THR A 77 -8.84 -12.92 12.01
N HIS A 78 -8.20 -11.78 12.27
CA HIS A 78 -7.98 -11.24 13.62
C HIS A 78 -8.83 -10.00 13.92
N GLY A 79 -9.34 -9.31 12.89
CA GLY A 79 -9.79 -7.92 13.02
C GLY A 79 -8.59 -6.98 13.21
N GLY A 80 -8.85 -5.78 13.70
CA GLY A 80 -7.81 -4.82 14.08
C GLY A 80 -7.47 -3.85 12.96
N ILE A 81 -6.34 -3.16 13.13
CA ILE A 81 -5.77 -2.19 12.20
C ILE A 81 -4.51 -2.78 11.60
N TYR A 82 -4.28 -2.58 10.32
CA TYR A 82 -2.99 -2.85 9.68
C TYR A 82 -2.34 -1.55 9.20
N LEU A 83 -1.02 -1.43 9.40
CA LEU A 83 -0.19 -0.31 8.97
C LEU A 83 1.07 -0.82 8.26
N ASP A 84 1.45 -0.17 7.15
CA ASP A 84 2.81 -0.33 6.61
C ASP A 84 3.83 0.34 7.55
N THR A 85 5.05 -0.19 7.58
CA THR A 85 6.07 0.21 8.57
C THR A 85 6.57 1.65 8.42
N ASP A 86 6.26 2.31 7.30
CA ASP A 86 6.57 3.70 7.02
C ASP A 86 5.35 4.63 7.17
N VAL A 87 4.32 4.17 7.88
CA VAL A 87 3.17 4.98 8.28
C VAL A 87 3.32 5.42 9.72
N GLU A 88 3.44 6.73 9.94
CA GLU A 88 3.44 7.34 11.27
C GLU A 88 2.00 7.59 11.73
N ILE A 89 1.68 7.26 12.98
CA ILE A 89 0.44 7.69 13.62
C ILE A 89 0.73 9.03 14.32
N ILE A 90 -0.13 10.02 14.12
CA ILE A 90 -0.03 11.35 14.74
C ILE A 90 -1.24 11.71 15.62
N ARG A 91 -2.24 10.82 15.69
CA ARG A 91 -3.45 10.97 16.48
C ARG A 91 -3.97 9.60 16.94
N ASN A 92 -4.57 9.54 18.13
CA ASN A 92 -5.20 8.32 18.64
C ASN A 92 -6.29 7.81 17.68
N MET A 93 -6.32 6.50 17.43
CA MET A 93 -7.18 5.85 16.42
C MET A 93 -8.54 5.39 16.94
N ASP A 94 -8.83 5.52 18.25
CA ASP A 94 -10.08 5.04 18.86
C ASP A 94 -11.36 5.49 18.15
N PRO A 95 -11.47 6.75 17.66
CA PRO A 95 -12.68 7.20 16.96
C PRO A 95 -13.00 6.41 15.67
N LEU A 96 -12.02 5.69 15.11
CA LEU A 96 -12.18 4.91 13.88
C LEU A 96 -12.67 3.48 14.16
N LEU A 97 -12.72 3.05 15.43
CA LEU A 97 -13.06 1.67 15.80
C LEU A 97 -14.57 1.40 15.91
N GLU A 98 -15.40 2.42 15.69
CA GLU A 98 -16.86 2.34 15.78
C GLU A 98 -17.49 1.70 14.52
N ASP A 99 -16.82 1.84 13.37
CA ASP A 99 -17.25 1.31 12.07
C ASP A 99 -16.95 -0.20 11.91
N GLU A 100 -17.55 -0.84 10.92
CA GLU A 100 -17.23 -2.25 10.61
C GLU A 100 -15.90 -2.40 9.88
N ALA A 101 -15.54 -1.38 9.11
CA ALA A 101 -14.24 -1.19 8.53
C ALA A 101 -13.99 0.29 8.23
N PHE A 102 -12.72 0.70 8.21
CA PHE A 102 -12.30 1.99 7.69
C PHE A 102 -11.11 1.85 6.74
N MET A 103 -11.01 2.76 5.78
CA MET A 103 -9.90 2.87 4.83
C MET A 103 -9.80 4.29 4.27
N GLY A 104 -8.72 4.60 3.54
CA GLY A 104 -8.41 5.95 3.07
C GLY A 104 -8.07 6.05 1.60
N PHE A 105 -8.42 7.19 0.98
CA PHE A 105 -7.85 7.58 -0.32
C PHE A 105 -6.35 7.91 -0.21
N GLU A 106 -5.56 7.57 -1.24
CA GLU A 106 -4.17 8.04 -1.38
C GLU A 106 -4.09 9.37 -2.15
N ASP A 107 -4.90 9.53 -3.21
CA ASP A 107 -4.82 10.65 -4.14
C ASP A 107 -6.20 11.11 -4.67
N GLY A 108 -7.26 10.79 -3.92
CA GLY A 108 -8.66 11.06 -4.26
C GLY A 108 -9.26 10.12 -5.30
N LYS A 109 -8.43 9.28 -5.94
CA LYS A 109 -8.87 8.27 -6.90
C LYS A 109 -8.73 6.86 -6.35
N PHE A 110 -7.58 6.55 -5.78
CA PHE A 110 -7.31 5.20 -5.29
C PHE A 110 -7.45 5.13 -3.78
N VAL A 111 -8.02 4.02 -3.30
CA VAL A 111 -8.08 3.67 -1.89
C VAL A 111 -6.93 2.71 -1.60
N ALA A 112 -6.06 3.09 -0.66
CA ALA A 112 -4.84 2.36 -0.38
C ALA A 112 -4.85 1.82 1.05
N LEU A 113 -4.75 0.49 1.16
CA LEU A 113 -4.77 -0.19 2.46
C LEU A 113 -3.42 -0.11 3.20
N GLY A 114 -2.36 0.32 2.52
CA GLY A 114 -1.06 0.58 3.17
C GLY A 114 -1.07 1.78 4.12
N LEU A 115 -2.02 2.71 3.95
CA LEU A 115 -2.08 3.97 4.71
C LEU A 115 -2.52 3.82 6.18
N GLY A 116 -2.99 2.63 6.56
CA GLY A 116 -3.78 2.42 7.77
C GLY A 116 -5.23 2.11 7.41
N PHE A 117 -5.61 0.85 7.53
CA PHE A 117 -6.99 0.41 7.43
C PHE A 117 -7.32 -0.51 8.60
N GLY A 118 -8.59 -0.61 8.97
CA GLY A 118 -9.01 -1.53 10.01
C GLY A 118 -10.38 -2.12 9.74
N ALA A 119 -10.65 -3.27 10.35
CA ALA A 119 -11.96 -3.91 10.25
C ALA A 119 -12.27 -4.83 11.44
N ALA A 120 -13.56 -5.10 11.62
CA ALA A 120 -14.03 -6.16 12.48
C ALA A 120 -13.57 -7.52 11.94
N LYS A 121 -13.31 -8.47 12.84
CA LYS A 121 -12.99 -9.86 12.46
C LYS A 121 -14.09 -10.44 11.59
N GLY A 122 -13.70 -11.10 10.50
CA GLY A 122 -14.63 -11.75 9.57
C GLY A 122 -15.37 -10.79 8.64
N ASN A 123 -14.95 -9.52 8.53
CA ASN A 123 -15.61 -8.54 7.68
C ASN A 123 -15.70 -9.04 6.21
N PRO A 124 -16.91 -9.05 5.61
CA PRO A 124 -17.13 -9.64 4.28
C PRO A 124 -16.44 -8.87 3.16
N HIS A 125 -16.21 -7.56 3.32
CA HIS A 125 -15.50 -6.76 2.33
C HIS A 125 -13.99 -7.02 2.35
N ILE A 126 -13.40 -7.17 3.54
CA ILE A 126 -12.00 -7.58 3.66
C ILE A 126 -11.82 -8.97 3.02
N LYS A 127 -12.75 -9.90 3.27
CA LYS A 127 -12.75 -11.21 2.60
C LYS A 127 -12.79 -11.08 1.08
N ALA A 128 -13.72 -10.29 0.53
CA ALA A 128 -13.86 -10.15 -0.91
C ALA A 128 -12.62 -9.53 -1.56
N MET A 129 -12.02 -8.52 -0.94
CA MET A 129 -10.76 -7.92 -1.43
C MET A 129 -9.57 -8.88 -1.31
N ARG A 130 -9.51 -9.67 -0.24
CA ARG A 130 -8.51 -10.74 -0.08
C ARG A 130 -8.62 -11.79 -1.17
N ASP A 131 -9.84 -12.25 -1.43
CA ASP A 131 -10.11 -13.36 -2.35
C ASP A 131 -9.80 -13.00 -3.82
N VAL A 132 -9.66 -11.71 -4.17
CA VAL A 132 -9.11 -11.28 -5.47
C VAL A 132 -7.76 -11.94 -5.76
N TYR A 133 -6.92 -12.13 -4.73
CA TYR A 133 -5.60 -12.72 -4.88
C TYR A 133 -5.59 -14.25 -5.06
N GLU A 134 -6.75 -14.92 -5.02
CA GLU A 134 -6.86 -16.34 -5.38
C GLU A 134 -6.72 -16.54 -6.90
N ASP A 135 -7.21 -15.57 -7.68
CA ASP A 135 -7.18 -15.60 -9.14
C ASP A 135 -5.98 -14.82 -9.74
N VAL A 136 -5.24 -14.09 -8.91
CA VAL A 136 -4.11 -13.27 -9.32
C VAL A 136 -2.79 -14.01 -9.06
N SER A 137 -1.83 -13.81 -9.96
CA SER A 137 -0.47 -14.35 -9.84
C SER A 137 0.53 -13.21 -9.88
N PHE A 138 1.63 -13.33 -9.14
CA PHE A 138 2.70 -12.34 -9.19
C PHE A 138 3.60 -12.56 -10.40
N ILE A 139 3.77 -13.81 -10.85
CA ILE A 139 4.49 -14.15 -12.08
C ILE A 139 3.47 -14.44 -13.18
N ASN A 140 3.47 -13.61 -14.22
CA ASN A 140 2.60 -13.75 -15.39
C ASN A 140 3.02 -14.97 -16.24
N PRO A 141 2.13 -15.47 -17.13
CA PRO A 141 2.48 -16.58 -18.04
C PRO A 141 3.67 -16.30 -18.96
N ASP A 142 3.96 -15.04 -19.27
CA ASP A 142 5.12 -14.62 -20.05
C ASP A 142 6.41 -14.46 -19.22
N GLY A 143 6.38 -14.81 -17.93
CA GLY A 143 7.49 -14.69 -16.99
C GLY A 143 7.70 -13.28 -16.43
N SER A 144 6.95 -12.28 -16.89
CA SER A 144 7.02 -10.92 -16.32
C SER A 144 6.33 -10.85 -14.95
N PHE A 145 6.70 -9.86 -14.14
CA PHE A 145 6.07 -9.65 -12.83
C PHE A 145 4.82 -8.78 -12.95
N ASN A 146 3.74 -9.20 -12.29
CA ASN A 146 2.58 -8.39 -12.04
C ASN A 146 2.90 -7.37 -10.94
N THR A 147 3.33 -6.19 -11.36
CA THR A 147 3.62 -5.07 -10.46
C THR A 147 2.47 -4.05 -10.42
N LEU A 148 1.23 -4.50 -10.63
CA LEU A 148 0.07 -3.62 -10.47
C LEU A 148 -0.04 -3.24 -8.98
N PRO A 149 -0.07 -1.94 -8.63
CA PRO A 149 -0.20 -1.54 -7.23
C PRO A 149 -1.51 -2.05 -6.62
N SER A 150 -1.46 -2.57 -5.39
CA SER A 150 -2.63 -3.09 -4.68
C SER A 150 -3.82 -2.11 -4.53
N PRO A 151 -3.64 -0.77 -4.48
CA PRO A 151 -4.76 0.17 -4.50
C PRO A 151 -5.68 0.02 -5.71
N HIS A 152 -5.19 -0.50 -6.86
CA HIS A 152 -6.04 -0.78 -8.01
C HIS A 152 -7.07 -1.87 -7.71
N TYR A 153 -6.67 -3.00 -7.14
CA TYR A 153 -7.58 -4.09 -6.79
C TYR A 153 -8.63 -3.66 -5.76
N THR A 154 -8.19 -2.95 -4.72
CA THR A 154 -9.07 -2.40 -3.69
C THR A 154 -10.08 -1.42 -4.29
N THR A 155 -9.62 -0.50 -5.13
CA THR A 155 -10.48 0.53 -5.72
C THR A 155 -11.47 -0.07 -6.72
N ASP A 156 -11.04 -1.02 -7.55
CA ASP A 156 -11.91 -1.69 -8.52
C ASP A 156 -13.06 -2.44 -7.81
N TYR A 157 -12.76 -3.13 -6.70
CA TYR A 157 -13.79 -3.75 -5.86
C TYR A 157 -14.78 -2.71 -5.31
N LEU A 158 -14.29 -1.61 -4.75
CA LEU A 158 -15.13 -0.56 -4.14
C LEU A 158 -15.95 0.22 -5.18
N LEU A 159 -15.43 0.40 -6.40
CA LEU A 159 -16.18 0.97 -7.53
C LEU A 159 -17.41 0.12 -7.86
N GLY A 160 -17.27 -1.21 -7.84
CA GLY A 160 -18.39 -2.14 -7.98
C GLY A 160 -19.44 -2.04 -6.85
N LYS A 161 -19.08 -1.42 -5.72
CA LYS A 161 -19.94 -1.14 -4.57
C LYS A 161 -20.45 0.30 -4.51
N GLY A 162 -20.15 1.13 -5.50
CA GLY A 162 -20.66 2.50 -5.61
C GLY A 162 -19.71 3.59 -5.11
N LEU A 163 -18.42 3.29 -4.93
CA LEU A 163 -17.40 4.30 -4.62
C LEU A 163 -17.38 5.42 -5.66
N LYS A 164 -17.28 6.67 -5.20
CA LYS A 164 -17.00 7.85 -6.02
C LYS A 164 -15.55 8.30 -5.81
N GLN A 165 -14.78 8.37 -6.88
CA GLN A 165 -13.39 8.82 -6.87
C GLN A 165 -13.30 10.36 -6.82
N ASN A 166 -13.66 10.96 -5.68
CA ASN A 166 -13.77 12.41 -5.51
C ASN A 166 -13.17 12.93 -4.19
N ASP A 167 -12.39 12.11 -3.48
CA ASP A 167 -11.73 12.46 -2.20
C ASP A 167 -12.68 12.96 -1.09
N THR A 168 -13.95 12.51 -1.11
CA THR A 168 -14.92 12.83 -0.05
C THR A 168 -15.15 11.64 0.86
N HIS A 169 -15.51 11.92 2.12
CA HIS A 169 -15.90 10.88 3.07
C HIS A 169 -17.15 10.15 2.58
N GLN A 170 -17.08 8.83 2.54
CA GLN A 170 -18.13 7.97 1.99
C GLN A 170 -18.39 6.77 2.89
N GLN A 171 -19.65 6.37 2.96
CA GLN A 171 -20.11 5.16 3.66
C GLN A 171 -20.59 4.16 2.62
N ILE A 172 -19.98 2.99 2.57
CA ILE A 172 -20.30 1.92 1.61
C ILE A 172 -20.50 0.62 2.37
N GLU A 173 -21.76 0.19 2.51
CA GLU A 173 -22.11 -1.11 3.13
C GLU A 173 -21.43 -1.34 4.50
N GLY A 174 -21.28 -0.29 5.32
CA GLY A 174 -20.63 -0.38 6.64
C GLY A 174 -19.12 -0.09 6.66
N ILE A 175 -18.53 0.24 5.50
CA ILE A 175 -17.16 0.73 5.36
C ILE A 175 -17.14 2.26 5.32
N SER A 176 -16.36 2.87 6.21
CA SER A 176 -15.96 4.28 6.13
C SER A 176 -14.75 4.47 5.22
N ILE A 177 -14.89 5.30 4.19
CA ILE A 177 -13.82 5.65 3.27
C ILE A 177 -13.53 7.13 3.46
N TYR A 178 -12.35 7.44 4.00
CA TYR A 178 -11.98 8.80 4.36
C TYR A 178 -11.17 9.50 3.25
N PRO A 179 -11.29 10.84 3.14
CA PRO A 179 -10.41 11.65 2.30
C PRO A 179 -8.93 11.42 2.61
N LYS A 180 -8.05 11.67 1.63
CA LYS A 180 -6.60 11.49 1.80
C LYS A 180 -6.03 12.28 2.96
N ALA A 181 -6.63 13.41 3.34
CA ALA A 181 -6.17 14.22 4.46
C ALA A 181 -6.15 13.45 5.81
N TYR A 182 -6.92 12.38 5.94
CA TYR A 182 -6.98 11.57 7.15
C TYR A 182 -5.76 10.64 7.28
N PHE A 183 -5.31 10.02 6.19
CA PHE A 183 -4.30 8.95 6.26
C PHE A 183 -3.09 9.14 5.34
N CYS A 184 -3.17 10.09 4.42
CA CYS A 184 -2.13 10.41 3.44
C CYS A 184 -2.05 11.93 3.18
N PRO A 185 -1.77 12.76 4.22
CA PRO A 185 -1.61 14.20 4.07
C PRO A 185 -0.33 14.57 3.30
N ARG A 186 0.59 13.63 3.11
CA ARG A 186 1.82 13.81 2.34
C ARG A 186 1.60 13.44 0.88
N ASP A 187 1.81 14.40 -0.02
CA ASP A 187 1.77 14.13 -1.45
C ASP A 187 2.99 13.30 -1.90
N TYR A 188 2.72 12.21 -2.62
CA TYR A 188 3.73 11.26 -3.07
C TYR A 188 4.78 11.88 -4.01
N TYR A 189 4.37 12.78 -4.90
CA TYR A 189 5.23 13.29 -5.97
C TYR A 189 6.03 14.52 -5.54
N THR A 190 5.39 15.41 -4.79
CA THR A 190 5.93 16.71 -4.39
C THR A 190 6.49 16.69 -2.97
N GLY A 191 6.10 15.70 -2.15
CA GLY A 191 6.41 15.67 -0.72
C GLY A 191 5.67 16.73 0.09
N ALA A 192 4.78 17.51 -0.53
CA ALA A 192 4.03 18.57 0.14
C ALA A 192 3.14 17.97 1.25
N MET A 193 3.21 18.58 2.42
CA MET A 193 2.40 18.19 3.58
C MET A 193 1.14 19.05 3.66
N SER A 194 -0.02 18.39 3.73
CA SER A 194 -1.34 19.00 3.90
C SER A 194 -2.01 18.47 5.16
N LEU A 195 -1.38 18.69 6.32
CA LEU A 195 -1.91 18.26 7.60
C LEU A 195 -3.17 19.06 7.97
N THR A 196 -4.12 18.35 8.55
CA THR A 196 -5.36 18.93 9.09
C THR A 196 -5.59 18.40 10.50
N GLU A 197 -6.54 18.98 11.22
CA GLU A 197 -6.98 18.41 12.51
C GLU A 197 -7.49 16.97 12.39
N ASN A 198 -7.95 16.57 11.21
CA ASN A 198 -8.48 15.23 10.93
C ASN A 198 -7.41 14.21 10.50
N SER A 199 -6.13 14.61 10.44
CA SER A 199 -5.05 13.70 10.06
C SER A 199 -4.72 12.73 11.21
N TYR A 200 -4.84 11.43 10.94
CA TYR A 200 -4.50 10.33 11.84
C TYR A 200 -3.13 9.75 11.55
N THR A 201 -2.79 9.61 10.27
CA THR A 201 -1.51 9.02 9.85
C THR A 201 -0.80 9.83 8.78
N ILE A 202 0.51 9.63 8.67
CA ILE A 202 1.37 10.15 7.62
C ILE A 202 2.10 8.98 6.97
N HIS A 203 1.89 8.76 5.67
CA HIS A 203 2.67 7.79 4.91
C HIS A 203 3.96 8.45 4.37
N HIS A 204 5.12 7.94 4.81
CA HIS A 204 6.43 8.51 4.49
C HIS A 204 7.03 8.01 3.17
N TYR A 205 6.43 7.02 2.52
CA TYR A 205 6.88 6.47 1.24
C TYR A 205 8.38 6.12 1.24
N ASN A 206 8.82 5.49 2.32
CA ASN A 206 10.22 5.25 2.61
C ASN A 206 10.88 4.26 1.66
N ALA A 207 10.08 3.42 1.00
CA ALA A 207 10.51 2.44 0.01
C ALA A 207 11.70 1.61 0.50
N SER A 208 11.69 1.22 1.78
CA SER A 208 12.82 0.57 2.45
C SER A 208 13.21 -0.76 1.80
N TRP A 209 12.24 -1.43 1.16
CA TRP A 209 12.41 -2.67 0.40
C TRP A 209 13.15 -2.55 -0.94
N LEU A 210 13.37 -1.34 -1.46
CA LEU A 210 14.07 -1.15 -2.73
C LEU A 210 15.59 -1.28 -2.55
N SER A 211 16.26 -1.93 -3.52
CA SER A 211 17.72 -1.88 -3.63
C SER A 211 18.22 -0.46 -3.91
N ASP A 212 19.49 -0.17 -3.64
CA ASP A 212 20.07 1.17 -3.88
C ASP A 212 19.92 1.64 -5.33
N LYS A 213 20.10 0.73 -6.30
CA LYS A 213 19.88 1.03 -7.72
C LYS A 213 18.41 1.35 -8.02
N GLU A 214 17.47 0.60 -7.43
CA GLU A 214 16.04 0.88 -7.58
C GLU A 214 15.65 2.21 -6.91
N LYS A 215 16.20 2.52 -5.73
CA LYS A 215 16.04 3.81 -5.05
C LYS A 215 16.57 4.97 -5.89
N GLN A 216 17.78 4.88 -6.43
CA GLN A 216 18.34 5.93 -7.30
C GLN A 216 17.49 6.18 -8.55
N ASN A 217 17.02 5.10 -9.19
CA ASN A 217 16.11 5.22 -10.34
C ASN A 217 14.79 5.87 -9.93
N TYR A 218 14.23 5.44 -8.81
CA TYR A 218 13.00 5.96 -8.24
C TYR A 218 13.12 7.46 -7.91
N GLU A 219 14.14 7.88 -7.18
CA GLU A 219 14.41 9.28 -6.88
C GLU A 219 14.65 10.12 -8.14
N ARG A 220 15.36 9.58 -9.14
CA ARG A 220 15.51 10.26 -10.44
C ARG A 220 14.16 10.52 -11.08
N LYS A 221 13.24 9.54 -11.03
CA LYS A 221 11.89 9.71 -11.56
C LYS A 221 11.14 10.82 -10.82
N LEU A 222 11.19 10.82 -9.48
CA LEU A 222 10.52 11.83 -8.67
C LEU A 222 11.05 13.25 -8.97
N ARG A 223 12.38 13.45 -8.99
CA ARG A 223 12.99 14.75 -9.33
C ARG A 223 12.56 15.26 -10.71
N LEU A 224 12.40 14.36 -11.69
CA LEU A 224 11.94 14.73 -13.02
C LEU A 224 10.44 15.08 -13.02
N ILE A 225 9.61 14.35 -12.27
CA ILE A 225 8.19 14.66 -12.13
C ILE A 225 7.98 15.99 -11.41
N GLU A 226 8.73 16.26 -10.36
CA GLU A 226 8.71 17.52 -9.62
C GLU A 226 9.07 18.70 -10.54
N ARG A 227 10.16 18.57 -11.32
CA ARG A 227 10.66 19.65 -12.18
C ARG A 227 9.85 19.89 -13.44
N TYR A 228 9.30 18.83 -14.04
CA TYR A 228 8.71 18.88 -15.39
C TYR A 228 7.23 18.45 -15.44
N GLY A 229 6.62 18.15 -14.29
CA GLY A 229 5.27 17.60 -14.19
C GLY A 229 5.21 16.10 -14.49
N LYS A 230 4.13 15.45 -14.03
CA LYS A 230 3.95 13.97 -14.07
C LYS A 230 4.16 13.38 -15.47
N THR A 231 3.58 13.97 -16.51
CA THR A 231 3.61 13.44 -17.87
C THR A 231 5.02 13.51 -18.48
N LEU A 232 5.61 14.71 -18.53
CA LEU A 232 6.91 14.93 -19.15
C LEU A 232 8.04 14.31 -18.32
N GLY A 233 8.01 14.48 -16.99
CA GLY A 233 8.99 13.90 -16.07
C GLY A 233 9.04 12.38 -16.15
N THR A 234 7.88 11.71 -16.22
CA THR A 234 7.83 10.24 -16.42
C THR A 234 8.39 9.84 -17.78
N GLY A 235 8.11 10.61 -18.84
CA GLY A 235 8.67 10.38 -20.17
C GLY A 235 10.19 10.47 -20.19
N MET A 236 10.75 11.52 -19.60
CA MET A 236 12.20 11.72 -19.49
C MET A 236 12.87 10.62 -18.68
N HIS A 237 12.29 10.23 -17.55
CA HIS A 237 12.82 9.13 -16.74
C HIS A 237 12.92 7.83 -17.55
N TYR A 238 11.91 7.54 -18.38
CA TYR A 238 11.90 6.36 -19.22
C TYR A 238 13.02 6.36 -20.24
N VAL A 239 13.20 7.48 -20.96
CA VAL A 239 14.30 7.65 -21.94
C VAL A 239 15.65 7.42 -21.27
N LEU A 240 15.88 8.00 -20.09
CA LEU A 240 17.13 7.85 -19.34
C LEU A 240 17.35 6.41 -18.81
N SER A 241 16.28 5.62 -18.70
CA SER A 241 16.34 4.23 -18.22
C SER A 241 16.50 3.21 -19.35
N LEU A 242 16.39 3.62 -20.63
CA LEU A 242 16.51 2.74 -21.80
C LEU A 242 17.80 1.89 -21.80
N PRO A 243 19.00 2.42 -21.49
CA PRO A 243 20.21 1.60 -21.48
C PRO A 243 20.16 0.45 -20.45
N ASP A 244 19.55 0.69 -19.29
CA ASP A 244 19.37 -0.32 -18.25
C ASP A 244 18.32 -1.37 -18.64
N ILE A 245 17.24 -0.95 -19.33
CA ILE A 245 16.19 -1.86 -19.81
C ILE A 245 16.76 -2.77 -20.91
N LEU A 246 17.53 -2.21 -21.85
CA LEU A 246 18.17 -2.95 -22.93
C LEU A 246 19.20 -3.96 -22.41
N LYS A 247 19.98 -3.61 -21.39
CA LYS A 247 20.92 -4.54 -20.72
C LYS A 247 20.23 -5.72 -20.03
N ARG A 248 18.94 -5.60 -19.68
CA ARG A 248 18.16 -6.64 -19.00
C ARG A 248 17.37 -7.53 -19.98
N ASN A 249 17.51 -7.34 -21.30
CA ASN A 249 16.73 -8.03 -22.34
C ASN A 249 15.20 -7.94 -22.16
N ASP A 250 14.69 -6.92 -21.45
CA ASP A 250 13.25 -6.69 -21.26
C ASP A 250 12.67 -5.84 -22.41
N LEU A 251 12.81 -6.31 -23.65
CA LEU A 251 12.24 -5.63 -24.82
C LEU A 251 10.71 -5.70 -24.84
N GLY A 252 10.11 -6.74 -24.24
CA GLY A 252 8.66 -6.91 -24.14
C GLY A 252 7.98 -5.85 -23.26
N GLY A 253 8.58 -5.51 -22.11
CA GLY A 253 8.14 -4.39 -21.28
C GLY A 253 8.30 -3.03 -21.96
N LEU A 254 9.31 -2.91 -22.83
CA LEU A 254 9.64 -1.71 -23.61
C LEU A 254 8.55 -1.39 -24.64
N ILE A 255 8.05 -2.41 -25.34
CA ILE A 255 7.01 -2.31 -26.37
C ILE A 255 5.62 -2.11 -25.75
N LYS A 256 5.26 -2.88 -24.70
CA LYS A 256 3.97 -2.73 -23.99
C LYS A 256 3.80 -1.33 -23.37
N LYS A 257 4.86 -0.76 -22.77
CA LYS A 257 4.80 0.58 -22.14
C LYS A 257 4.85 1.73 -23.15
N GLY A 258 5.45 1.53 -24.32
CA GLY A 258 5.45 2.51 -25.42
C GLY A 258 4.09 2.60 -26.12
N LEU A 259 3.44 1.46 -26.38
CA LEU A 259 2.15 1.41 -27.10
C LEU A 259 0.95 1.75 -26.21
N GLY A 260 1.02 1.51 -24.90
CA GLY A 260 -0.05 1.88 -23.95
C GLY A 260 -0.27 3.39 -23.79
N LYS A 261 0.65 4.24 -24.31
CA LYS A 261 0.56 5.70 -24.21
C LYS A 261 -0.01 6.40 -25.44
N PHE A 262 -0.30 5.68 -26.52
CA PHE A 262 -1.02 6.20 -27.69
C PHE A 262 -2.50 5.78 -27.73
N ARG A 263 -2.99 5.15 -26.65
CA ARG A 263 -4.40 4.80 -26.45
C ARG A 263 -4.94 5.41 -25.15
N LYS A 264 -5.05 6.74 -25.14
CA LYS A 264 -6.15 7.56 -24.60
C LYS A 264 -5.74 9.02 -24.66
#